data_AF-K7KZB1-F1
#
_entry.id   AF-K7KZB1-F1
#
_cell.length_a   1.000
_cell.length_b   1.000
_cell.length_c   1.000
_cell.angle_alpha   90.00
_cell.angle_beta   90.00
_cell.angle_gamma   90.00
#
_symmetry.space_group_name_H-M   'P 1'
#
loop_
_entity.id
_entity.type
_entity.pdbx_description
1 polymer ?
#
loop_
_entity_poly.entity_id
_entity_poly.type
_entity_poly.pdbx_seq_one_letter_code
_entity_poly.pdbx_strand_id
1 'polypeptide(L)'
;MRESRFHRTRLVLRLQHSLRVRQGQSDYLNRLNQYRQRVWTCKITGKSGLTYEEALVLEKHAAEKVQQIPEELVAPALRIIHYTDRLAGMIYRSIQVVVFSNKLNLLMPFGPLAILVQKLTGHLGWVFGLSLLGIMPLAERLGYATEQLAFYTGDTVGGLLNATFGNATELIISIYALKSGMTRVVQLSLLGSILSNMLLVLGCAFLCGGIVNHEKEQVFN
;
A
#
# COMPACT_ATOMS: atom_id res chain seq x y z
N MET A 1 -20.21 30.21 63.63
CA MET A 1 -19.77 30.21 62.21
C MET A 1 -19.69 28.82 61.54
N ARG A 2 -19.62 27.69 62.27
CA ARG A 2 -19.56 26.34 61.67
C ARG A 2 -20.90 25.84 61.09
N GLU A 3 -22.02 26.12 61.73
CA GLU A 3 -23.36 25.67 61.30
C GLU A 3 -23.72 26.15 59.88
N SER A 4 -23.38 27.40 59.55
CA SER A 4 -23.74 28.00 58.26
C SER A 4 -22.99 27.37 57.09
N ARG A 5 -21.77 26.84 57.30
CA ARG A 5 -21.05 26.07 56.27
C ARG A 5 -21.73 24.72 56.02
N PHE A 6 -22.18 24.04 57.07
CA PHE A 6 -22.80 22.72 56.93
C PHE A 6 -24.12 22.76 56.13
N HIS A 7 -24.93 23.80 56.36
CA HIS A 7 -26.15 24.02 55.58
C HIS A 7 -25.87 24.35 54.10
N ARG A 8 -24.83 25.13 53.79
CA ARG A 8 -24.44 25.41 52.40
C ARG A 8 -24.03 24.14 51.65
N THR A 9 -23.23 23.26 52.26
CA THR A 9 -22.77 22.02 51.57
C THR A 9 -23.92 21.06 51.28
N ARG A 10 -24.90 20.90 52.18
CA ARG A 10 -26.10 20.07 51.93
C ARG A 10 -26.96 20.61 50.79
N LEU A 11 -27.09 21.93 50.67
CA LEU A 11 -27.83 22.56 49.57
C LEU A 11 -27.13 22.35 48.22
N VAL A 12 -25.79 22.49 48.18
CA VAL A 12 -25.00 22.24 46.96
C VAL A 12 -25.15 20.78 46.49
N LEU A 13 -25.07 19.80 47.41
CA LEU A 13 -25.26 18.38 47.06
C LEU A 13 -26.67 18.07 46.54
N ARG A 14 -27.72 18.66 47.14
CA ARG A 14 -29.09 18.50 46.63
C ARG A 14 -29.23 19.07 45.22
N LEU A 15 -28.70 20.27 44.98
CA LEU A 15 -28.71 20.89 43.64
C LEU A 15 -27.95 20.04 42.63
N GLN A 16 -26.80 19.47 42.99
CA GLN A 16 -26.03 18.59 42.11
C GLN A 16 -26.78 17.29 41.78
N HIS A 17 -27.49 16.71 42.75
CA HIS A 17 -28.34 15.54 42.52
C HIS A 17 -29.53 15.89 41.60
N SER A 18 -30.22 17.00 41.85
CA SER A 18 -31.31 17.49 41.00
C SER A 18 -30.85 17.77 39.57
N LEU A 19 -29.68 18.41 39.40
CA LEU A 19 -29.09 18.66 38.09
C LEU A 19 -28.71 17.36 37.39
N ARG A 20 -28.17 16.36 38.11
CA ARG A 20 -27.84 15.05 37.53
C ARG A 20 -29.08 14.28 37.08
N VAL A 21 -30.17 14.33 37.84
CA VAL A 21 -31.47 13.75 37.41
C VAL A 21 -32.00 14.47 36.17
N ARG A 22 -31.90 15.80 36.12
CA ARG A 22 -32.35 16.61 34.98
C ARG A 22 -31.48 16.39 33.73
N GLN A 23 -30.16 16.28 33.91
CA GLN A 23 -29.22 15.88 32.87
C GLN A 23 -29.58 14.49 32.34
N GLY A 24 -29.84 13.53 33.24
CA GLY A 24 -30.28 12.19 32.84
C GLY A 24 -31.57 12.18 32.02
N GLN A 25 -32.55 13.03 32.36
CA GLN A 25 -33.79 13.15 31.59
C GLN A 25 -33.55 13.80 30.23
N SER A 26 -32.71 14.85 30.16
CA SER A 26 -32.31 15.48 28.90
C SER A 26 -31.56 14.51 27.99
N ASP A 27 -30.63 13.72 28.55
CA ASP A 27 -29.87 12.71 27.82
C ASP A 27 -30.76 11.59 27.31
N TYR A 28 -31.74 11.15 28.11
CA TYR A 28 -32.73 10.16 27.71
C TYR A 28 -33.60 10.66 26.53
N LEU A 29 -34.10 11.90 26.60
CA LEU A 29 -34.88 12.50 25.51
C LEU A 29 -34.05 12.69 24.24
N ASN A 30 -32.78 13.07 24.37
CA ASN A 30 -31.86 13.16 23.23
C ASN A 30 -31.65 11.80 22.55
N ARG A 31 -31.49 10.71 23.31
CA ARG A 31 -31.41 9.34 22.77
C ARG A 31 -32.70 8.93 22.06
N LEU A 32 -33.86 9.22 22.66
CA LEU A 32 -35.16 8.96 22.01
C LEU A 32 -35.31 9.71 20.69
N ASN A 33 -34.88 10.97 20.63
CA ASN A 33 -34.87 11.74 19.40
C ASN A 33 -33.92 11.13 18.36
N GLN A 34 -32.76 10.62 18.77
CA GLN A 34 -31.83 9.94 17.85
C GLN A 34 -32.39 8.64 17.26
N TYR A 35 -33.15 7.86 18.04
CA TYR A 35 -33.83 6.67 17.52
C TYR A 35 -34.93 6.98 16.50
N ARG A 36 -35.56 8.15 16.63
CA ARG A 36 -36.60 8.64 15.69
C ARG A 36 -36.02 9.22 14.39
N GLN A 37 -34.73 9.58 14.37
CA GLN A 37 -34.07 10.08 13.16
C GLN A 37 -33.75 8.96 12.17
N ARG A 38 -33.86 9.26 10.87
CA ARG A 38 -33.57 8.32 9.78
C ARG A 38 -32.08 8.30 9.41
N VAL A 39 -31.24 8.02 10.39
CA VAL A 39 -29.77 7.96 10.22
C VAL A 39 -29.21 6.55 10.38
N TRP A 40 -30.07 5.57 10.66
CA TRP A 40 -29.65 4.20 10.93
C TRP A 40 -29.42 3.44 9.62
N THR A 41 -28.44 2.52 9.67
CA THR A 41 -28.03 1.70 8.54
C THR A 41 -28.06 0.24 8.97
N CYS A 42 -28.67 -0.63 8.17
CA CYS A 42 -28.71 -2.06 8.44
C CYS A 42 -27.29 -2.65 8.27
N LYS A 43 -26.79 -3.34 9.29
CA LYS A 43 -25.41 -3.89 9.26
C LYS A 43 -25.22 -4.99 8.22
N ILE A 44 -26.23 -5.83 8.01
CA ILE A 44 -26.15 -7.01 7.13
C ILE A 44 -26.37 -6.61 5.66
N THR A 45 -27.35 -5.75 5.39
CA THR A 45 -27.71 -5.37 4.01
C THR A 45 -27.05 -4.08 3.52
N GLY A 46 -26.52 -3.25 4.43
CA GLY A 46 -25.91 -1.95 4.10
C GLY A 46 -26.92 -0.85 3.74
N LYS A 47 -28.24 -1.11 3.77
CA LYS A 47 -29.27 -0.09 3.51
C LYS A 47 -29.21 1.01 4.56
N SER A 48 -29.03 2.27 4.15
CA SER A 48 -28.98 3.46 5.00
C SER A 48 -30.28 4.29 4.91
N GLY A 49 -30.44 5.27 5.81
CA GLY A 49 -31.60 6.17 5.81
C GLY A 49 -32.85 5.60 6.49
N LEU A 50 -32.68 4.70 7.45
CA LEU A 50 -33.75 3.98 8.14
C LEU A 50 -33.99 4.54 9.54
N THR A 51 -35.21 4.43 10.06
CA THR A 51 -35.48 4.56 11.50
C THR A 51 -34.94 3.35 12.26
N TYR A 52 -34.71 3.48 13.57
CA TYR A 52 -34.21 2.39 14.41
C TYR A 52 -35.09 1.13 14.30
N GLU A 53 -36.42 1.30 14.30
CA GLU A 53 -37.37 0.18 14.17
C GLU A 53 -37.30 -0.50 12.79
N GLU A 54 -37.20 0.28 11.71
CA GLU A 54 -37.03 -0.24 10.34
C GLU A 54 -35.72 -1.04 10.21
N ALA A 55 -34.61 -0.49 10.73
CA ALA A 55 -33.31 -1.15 10.73
C ALA A 55 -33.33 -2.47 11.52
N LEU A 56 -33.99 -2.48 12.69
CA LEU A 56 -34.11 -3.68 13.53
C LEU A 56 -34.94 -4.78 12.85
N VAL A 57 -36.05 -4.42 12.16
CA VAL A 57 -36.87 -5.38 11.42
C VAL A 57 -36.11 -5.96 10.22
N LEU A 58 -35.34 -5.13 9.51
CA LEU A 58 -34.49 -5.59 8.41
C LEU A 58 -33.37 -6.51 8.88
N GLU A 59 -32.75 -6.22 10.02
CA GLU A 59 -31.73 -7.11 10.59
C GLU A 59 -32.31 -8.47 10.98
N LYS A 60 -33.52 -8.52 11.56
CA LYS A 60 -34.21 -9.79 11.83
C LYS A 60 -34.48 -10.60 10.56
N HIS A 61 -35.07 -9.97 9.53
CA HIS A 61 -35.33 -10.65 8.26
C HIS A 61 -34.06 -11.11 7.55
N ALA A 62 -32.99 -10.31 7.62
CA ALA A 62 -31.71 -10.67 7.03
C ALA A 62 -31.07 -11.84 7.78
N ALA A 63 -31.16 -11.89 9.12
CA ALA A 63 -30.69 -13.01 9.92
C ALA A 63 -31.43 -14.32 9.58
N GLU A 64 -32.75 -14.26 9.36
CA GLU A 64 -33.55 -15.42 8.92
C GLU A 64 -33.12 -15.90 7.52
N LYS A 65 -32.87 -14.98 6.59
CA LYS A 65 -32.34 -15.34 5.25
C LYS A 65 -30.95 -15.96 5.32
N VAL A 66 -30.09 -15.49 6.22
CA VAL A 66 -28.76 -16.06 6.42
C VAL A 66 -28.85 -17.48 6.97
N GLN A 67 -29.83 -17.79 7.82
CA GLN A 67 -30.09 -19.17 8.28
C GLN A 67 -30.55 -20.11 7.15
N GLN A 68 -31.18 -19.58 6.09
CA GLN A 68 -31.55 -20.39 4.91
C GLN A 68 -30.36 -20.70 4.01
N ILE A 69 -29.22 -20.01 4.17
CA ILE A 69 -28.00 -20.33 3.44
C ILE A 69 -27.47 -21.64 4.03
N PRO A 70 -27.27 -22.69 3.22
CA PRO A 70 -26.72 -23.94 3.73
C PRO A 70 -25.37 -23.66 4.39
N GLU A 71 -25.16 -24.16 5.62
CA GLU A 71 -23.90 -23.96 6.35
C GLU A 71 -22.68 -24.42 5.55
N GLU A 72 -22.88 -25.40 4.65
CA GLU A 72 -21.87 -25.87 3.70
C GLU A 72 -21.36 -24.80 2.74
N LEU A 73 -22.15 -23.76 2.43
CA LEU A 73 -21.73 -22.66 1.56
C LEU A 73 -21.07 -21.51 2.35
N VAL A 74 -21.39 -21.36 3.64
CA VAL A 74 -20.83 -20.31 4.50
C VAL A 74 -19.32 -20.49 4.67
N ALA A 75 -18.84 -21.72 4.91
CA ALA A 75 -17.43 -21.98 5.10
C ALA A 75 -16.57 -21.70 3.83
N PRO A 76 -16.94 -22.16 2.62
CA PRO A 76 -16.30 -21.76 1.37
C PRO A 76 -16.36 -20.25 1.10
N ALA A 77 -17.52 -19.61 1.30
CA ALA A 77 -17.67 -18.18 1.08
C ALA A 77 -16.74 -17.37 2.00
N LEU A 78 -16.70 -17.72 3.28
CA LEU A 78 -15.79 -17.09 4.26
C LEU A 78 -14.32 -17.31 3.88
N ARG A 79 -13.96 -18.52 3.40
CA ARG A 79 -12.59 -18.82 2.93
C ARG A 79 -12.22 -17.95 1.72
N ILE A 80 -13.13 -17.76 0.76
CA ILE A 80 -12.91 -16.93 -0.44
C ILE A 80 -12.76 -15.46 -0.05
N ILE A 81 -13.64 -14.94 0.81
CA ILE A 81 -13.57 -13.55 1.30
C ILE A 81 -12.27 -13.33 2.05
N HIS A 82 -11.92 -14.22 2.99
CA HIS A 82 -10.67 -14.12 3.75
C HIS A 82 -9.43 -14.23 2.85
N TYR A 83 -9.43 -15.09 1.83
CA TYR A 83 -8.34 -15.15 0.85
C TYR A 83 -8.23 -13.86 0.06
N THR A 84 -9.36 -13.29 -0.36
CA THR A 84 -9.42 -12.03 -1.11
C THR A 84 -8.92 -10.86 -0.26
N ASP A 85 -9.36 -10.75 1.00
CA ASP A 85 -8.89 -9.73 1.93
C ASP A 85 -7.40 -9.86 2.23
N ARG A 86 -6.92 -11.09 2.42
CA ARG A 86 -5.48 -11.36 2.64
C ARG A 86 -4.66 -11.01 1.41
N LEU A 87 -5.14 -11.33 0.21
CA LEU A 87 -4.49 -10.99 -1.06
C LEU A 87 -4.47 -9.47 -1.25
N ALA A 88 -5.59 -8.79 -1.02
CA ALA A 88 -5.68 -7.33 -1.09
C ALA A 88 -4.74 -6.67 -0.07
N GLY A 89 -4.68 -7.17 1.16
CA GLY A 89 -3.76 -6.70 2.18
C GLY A 89 -2.29 -6.94 1.82
N MET A 90 -1.96 -8.09 1.20
CA MET A 90 -0.62 -8.40 0.70
C MET A 90 -0.23 -7.47 -0.44
N ILE A 91 -1.10 -7.27 -1.43
CA ILE A 91 -0.88 -6.34 -2.54
C ILE A 91 -0.71 -4.92 -2.03
N TYR A 92 -1.56 -4.49 -1.08
CA TYR A 92 -1.46 -3.17 -0.48
C TYR A 92 -0.14 -2.97 0.26
N ARG A 93 0.29 -3.97 1.06
CA ARG A 93 1.61 -3.95 1.71
C ARG A 93 2.75 -3.94 0.68
N SER A 94 2.67 -4.74 -0.38
CA SER A 94 3.68 -4.75 -1.44
C SER A 94 3.75 -3.41 -2.16
N ILE A 95 2.61 -2.79 -2.49
CA ILE A 95 2.56 -1.45 -3.06
C ILE A 95 3.12 -0.43 -2.07
N GLN A 96 2.76 -0.50 -0.80
CA GLN A 96 3.32 0.39 0.22
C GLN A 96 4.81 0.18 0.41
N VAL A 97 5.33 -1.04 0.34
CA VAL A 97 6.77 -1.28 0.37
C VAL A 97 7.42 -0.71 -0.88
N VAL A 98 6.82 -0.92 -2.07
CA VAL A 98 7.27 -0.29 -3.33
C VAL A 98 7.33 1.23 -3.15
N VAL A 99 6.23 1.86 -2.77
CA VAL A 99 6.05 3.30 -2.59
C VAL A 99 6.85 3.87 -1.39
N PHE A 100 6.95 3.21 -0.25
CA PHE A 100 7.54 3.80 0.96
C PHE A 100 8.95 3.28 1.29
N SER A 101 9.51 2.31 0.56
CA SER A 101 10.80 1.71 0.96
C SER A 101 11.99 2.66 0.92
N ASN A 102 12.07 3.62 -0.02
CA ASN A 102 13.31 4.37 -0.19
C ASN A 102 13.18 5.71 -0.92
N LYS A 103 14.24 6.53 -0.88
CA LYS A 103 14.39 7.80 -1.62
C LYS A 103 14.11 7.67 -3.11
N LEU A 104 14.30 6.47 -3.69
CA LEU A 104 13.99 6.17 -5.09
C LEU A 104 12.50 6.24 -5.42
N ASN A 105 11.58 6.13 -4.45
CA ASN A 105 10.15 6.35 -4.72
C ASN A 105 9.83 7.78 -5.15
N LEU A 106 10.72 8.75 -4.84
CA LEU A 106 10.56 10.09 -5.40
C LEU A 106 10.48 10.07 -6.94
N LEU A 107 11.05 9.04 -7.59
CA LEU A 107 11.05 8.89 -9.03
C LEU A 107 9.86 8.11 -9.59
N MET A 108 9.06 7.41 -8.77
CA MET A 108 7.87 6.73 -9.28
C MET A 108 6.84 7.63 -9.97
N PRO A 109 6.53 8.86 -9.50
CA PRO A 109 5.62 9.73 -10.23
C PRO A 109 6.14 10.13 -11.62
N PHE A 110 7.42 9.94 -11.91
CA PHE A 110 8.01 10.30 -13.21
C PHE A 110 7.47 9.44 -14.36
N GLY A 111 7.05 8.20 -14.10
CA GLY A 111 6.43 7.33 -15.12
C GLY A 111 5.12 7.92 -15.66
N PRO A 112 4.09 8.13 -14.81
CA PRO A 112 2.87 8.83 -15.21
C PRO A 112 3.12 10.25 -15.72
N LEU A 113 4.11 10.96 -15.14
CA LEU A 113 4.50 12.30 -15.59
C LEU A 113 5.06 12.27 -17.03
N ALA A 114 5.82 11.24 -17.42
CA ALA A 114 6.31 11.09 -18.78
C ALA A 114 5.15 10.95 -19.79
N ILE A 115 4.09 10.22 -19.43
CA ILE A 115 2.88 10.09 -20.24
C ILE A 115 2.15 11.44 -20.34
N LEU A 116 2.08 12.20 -19.24
CA LEU A 116 1.46 13.53 -19.23
C LEU A 116 2.23 14.53 -20.10
N VAL A 117 3.57 14.55 -19.98
CA VAL A 117 4.45 15.43 -20.77
C VAL A 117 4.41 15.07 -22.25
N GLN A 118 4.33 13.77 -22.59
CA GLN A 118 4.15 13.31 -23.97
C GLN A 118 2.88 13.89 -24.59
N LYS A 119 1.77 13.95 -23.84
CA LYS A 119 0.50 14.52 -24.33
C LYS A 119 0.52 16.04 -24.44
N LEU A 120 1.20 16.74 -23.54
CA LEU A 120 1.15 18.21 -23.47
C LEU A 120 2.19 18.90 -24.34
N THR A 121 3.45 18.46 -24.27
CA THR A 121 4.59 19.24 -24.78
C THR A 121 5.09 18.67 -26.12
N GLY A 122 4.96 17.35 -26.35
CA GLY A 122 5.43 16.70 -27.59
C GLY A 122 6.95 16.65 -27.75
N HIS A 123 7.73 17.15 -26.79
CA HIS A 123 9.19 17.10 -26.83
C HIS A 123 9.70 15.69 -26.47
N LEU A 124 10.17 14.94 -27.47
CA LEU A 124 10.67 13.57 -27.32
C LEU A 124 11.81 13.45 -26.29
N GLY A 125 12.70 14.45 -26.20
CA GLY A 125 13.85 14.42 -25.28
C GLY A 125 13.45 14.38 -23.80
N TRP A 126 12.48 15.22 -23.40
CA TRP A 126 11.97 15.23 -22.02
C TRP A 126 11.22 13.95 -21.69
N VAL A 127 10.42 13.44 -22.62
CA VAL A 127 9.69 12.17 -22.45
C VAL A 127 10.67 11.02 -22.25
N PHE A 128 11.77 10.99 -23.00
CA PHE A 128 12.82 9.99 -22.85
C PHE A 128 13.52 10.08 -21.48
N GLY A 129 13.93 11.26 -21.05
CA GLY A 129 14.55 11.44 -19.73
C GLY A 129 13.63 11.06 -18.57
N LEU A 130 12.36 11.48 -18.63
CA LEU A 130 11.37 11.18 -17.60
C LEU A 130 11.00 9.69 -17.57
N SER A 131 10.92 9.03 -18.73
CA SER A 131 10.63 7.59 -18.78
C SER A 131 11.79 6.77 -18.21
N LEU A 132 13.04 7.13 -18.49
CA LEU A 132 14.21 6.50 -17.88
C LEU A 132 14.19 6.63 -16.34
N LEU A 133 13.91 7.83 -15.83
CA LEU A 133 13.79 8.07 -14.38
C LEU A 133 12.64 7.25 -13.76
N GLY A 134 11.51 7.12 -14.46
CA GLY A 134 10.38 6.31 -14.00
C GLY A 134 10.66 4.80 -14.01
N ILE A 135 11.47 4.31 -14.96
CA ILE A 135 11.83 2.89 -15.06
C ILE A 135 12.86 2.50 -14.00
N MET A 136 13.77 3.40 -13.62
CA MET A 136 14.83 3.12 -12.66
C MET A 136 14.36 2.51 -11.32
N PRO A 137 13.37 3.06 -10.59
CA PRO A 137 12.89 2.45 -9.34
C PRO A 137 12.20 1.09 -9.57
N LEU A 138 11.58 0.90 -10.74
CA LEU A 138 10.97 -0.39 -11.10
C LEU A 138 12.03 -1.47 -11.34
N ALA A 139 13.13 -1.11 -12.01
CA ALA A 139 14.26 -1.99 -12.26
C ALA A 139 14.92 -2.44 -10.94
N GLU A 140 15.15 -1.50 -10.02
CA GLU A 140 15.70 -1.79 -8.69
C GLU A 140 14.83 -2.80 -7.93
N ARG A 141 13.51 -2.64 -7.96
CA ARG A 141 12.58 -3.57 -7.28
C ARG A 141 12.50 -4.93 -7.90
N LEU A 142 12.56 -5.00 -9.22
CA LEU A 142 12.61 -6.28 -9.92
C LEU A 142 13.89 -7.03 -9.57
N GLY A 143 15.03 -6.33 -9.47
CA GLY A 143 16.30 -6.88 -8.98
C GLY A 143 16.17 -7.43 -7.55
N TYR A 144 15.67 -6.62 -6.61
CA TYR A 144 15.46 -7.04 -5.22
C TYR A 144 14.53 -8.26 -5.10
N ALA A 145 13.42 -8.28 -5.84
CA ALA A 145 12.51 -9.43 -5.85
C ALA A 145 13.18 -10.70 -6.39
N THR A 146 14.05 -10.55 -7.39
CA THR A 146 14.80 -11.66 -7.98
C THR A 146 15.82 -12.23 -6.99
N GLU A 147 16.52 -11.36 -6.26
CA GLU A 147 17.47 -11.78 -5.22
C GLU A 147 16.76 -12.54 -4.09
N GLN A 148 15.60 -12.06 -3.65
CA GLN A 148 14.78 -12.77 -2.66
C GLN A 148 14.30 -14.13 -3.19
N LEU A 149 13.93 -14.24 -4.46
CA LEU A 149 13.51 -15.49 -5.08
C LEU A 149 14.69 -16.48 -5.26
N ALA A 150 15.87 -15.98 -5.57
CA ALA A 150 17.10 -16.77 -5.71
C ALA A 150 17.43 -17.49 -4.39
N PHE A 151 17.23 -16.83 -3.25
CA PHE A 151 17.47 -17.41 -1.93
C PHE A 151 16.63 -18.68 -1.65
N TYR A 152 15.40 -18.76 -2.20
CA TYR A 152 14.52 -19.93 -2.01
C TYR A 152 14.66 -21.00 -3.09
N THR A 153 15.21 -20.67 -4.26
CA THR A 153 15.31 -21.60 -5.40
C THR A 153 16.65 -22.32 -5.50
N GLY A 154 17.66 -21.83 -4.76
CA GLY A 154 19.02 -22.39 -4.72
C GLY A 154 19.97 -21.70 -5.71
N ASP A 155 21.28 -21.85 -5.50
CA ASP A 155 22.31 -21.02 -6.15
C ASP A 155 22.29 -21.09 -7.69
N THR A 156 22.09 -22.29 -8.27
CA THR A 156 22.09 -22.46 -9.74
C THR A 156 20.88 -21.80 -10.39
N VAL A 157 19.68 -22.04 -9.84
CA VAL A 157 18.43 -21.46 -10.37
C VAL A 157 18.39 -19.97 -10.07
N GLY A 158 18.82 -19.57 -8.88
CA GLY A 158 18.95 -18.18 -8.47
C GLY A 158 19.89 -17.38 -9.37
N GLY A 159 21.05 -17.94 -9.74
CA GLY A 159 21.97 -17.32 -10.69
C GLY A 159 21.34 -17.12 -12.08
N LEU A 160 20.62 -18.13 -12.59
CA LEU A 160 19.89 -18.02 -13.86
C LEU A 160 18.75 -16.97 -13.79
N LEU A 161 18.01 -16.95 -12.69
CA LEU A 161 16.96 -15.96 -12.46
C LEU A 161 17.55 -14.55 -12.38
N ASN A 162 18.64 -14.36 -11.64
CA ASN A 162 19.32 -13.07 -11.56
C ASN A 162 19.84 -12.60 -12.92
N ALA A 163 20.40 -13.50 -13.74
CA ALA A 163 20.86 -13.15 -15.07
C ALA A 163 19.72 -12.70 -16.00
N THR A 164 18.58 -13.41 -15.97
CA THR A 164 17.43 -13.12 -16.82
C THR A 164 16.63 -11.91 -16.35
N PHE A 165 16.26 -11.88 -15.07
CA PHE A 165 15.46 -10.80 -14.49
C PHE A 165 16.28 -9.55 -14.17
N GLY A 166 17.54 -9.68 -13.73
CA GLY A 166 18.41 -8.53 -13.46
C GLY A 166 18.64 -7.63 -14.69
N ASN A 167 18.58 -8.22 -15.90
CA ASN A 167 18.66 -7.48 -17.17
C ASN A 167 17.31 -7.42 -17.90
N ALA A 168 16.18 -7.70 -17.23
CA ALA A 168 14.88 -7.79 -17.89
C ALA A 168 14.45 -6.48 -18.56
N THR A 169 14.73 -5.34 -17.93
CA THR A 169 14.38 -4.03 -18.49
C THR A 169 15.09 -3.80 -19.82
N GLU A 170 16.39 -4.09 -19.90
CA GLU A 170 17.17 -4.03 -21.12
C GLU A 170 16.67 -5.03 -22.18
N LEU A 171 16.37 -6.27 -21.77
CA LEU A 171 15.85 -7.30 -22.66
C LEU A 171 14.50 -6.88 -23.28
N ILE A 172 13.58 -6.38 -22.47
CA ILE A 172 12.26 -5.92 -22.94
C ILE A 172 12.43 -4.78 -23.95
N ILE A 173 13.20 -3.74 -23.61
CA ILE A 173 13.44 -2.60 -24.50
C ILE A 173 14.12 -3.06 -25.80
N SER A 174 15.07 -3.98 -25.69
CA SER A 174 15.80 -4.54 -26.84
C SER A 174 14.89 -5.33 -27.77
N ILE A 175 13.98 -6.15 -27.24
CA ILE A 175 13.00 -6.90 -28.05
C ILE A 175 12.07 -5.93 -28.80
N TYR A 176 11.57 -4.90 -28.12
CA TYR A 176 10.71 -3.88 -28.77
C TYR A 176 11.47 -3.11 -29.85
N ALA A 177 12.72 -2.70 -29.59
CA ALA A 177 13.54 -2.00 -30.57
C ALA A 177 13.89 -2.89 -31.77
N LEU A 178 14.17 -4.18 -31.54
CA LEU A 178 14.46 -5.15 -32.60
C LEU A 178 13.23 -5.39 -33.49
N LYS A 179 12.04 -5.51 -32.89
CA LYS A 179 10.77 -5.61 -33.64
C LYS A 179 10.50 -4.39 -34.52
N SER A 180 10.95 -3.22 -34.09
CA SER A 180 10.88 -1.98 -34.88
C SER A 180 12.01 -1.82 -35.90
N GLY A 181 12.86 -2.83 -36.08
CA GLY A 181 14.00 -2.80 -37.01
C GLY A 181 15.17 -1.94 -36.54
N MET A 182 15.18 -1.48 -35.28
CA MET A 182 16.21 -0.59 -34.74
C MET A 182 17.42 -1.37 -34.18
N THR A 183 18.04 -2.20 -35.01
CA THR A 183 19.18 -3.06 -34.62
C THR A 183 20.36 -2.25 -34.07
N ARG A 184 20.66 -1.11 -34.68
CA ARG A 184 21.73 -0.22 -34.23
C ARG A 184 21.49 0.35 -32.83
N VAL A 185 20.24 0.64 -32.47
CA VAL A 185 19.89 1.12 -31.12
C VAL A 185 20.08 0.00 -30.10
N VAL A 186 19.68 -1.23 -30.45
CA VAL A 186 19.89 -2.41 -29.59
C VAL A 186 21.38 -2.67 -29.36
N GLN A 187 22.19 -2.63 -30.42
CA GLN A 187 23.65 -2.79 -30.31
C GLN A 187 24.29 -1.74 -29.40
N LEU A 188 23.88 -0.47 -29.52
CA LEU A 188 24.37 0.60 -28.67
C LEU A 188 23.91 0.44 -27.21
N SER A 189 22.68 -0.02 -26.98
CA SER A 189 22.17 -0.32 -25.64
C SER A 189 23.00 -1.44 -24.97
N LEU A 190 23.17 -2.56 -25.67
CA LEU A 190 23.92 -3.72 -25.16
C LEU A 190 25.38 -3.37 -24.89
N LEU A 191 26.02 -2.63 -25.80
CA LEU A 191 27.39 -2.15 -25.59
C LEU A 191 27.47 -1.21 -24.38
N GLY A 192 26.50 -0.32 -24.22
CA GLY A 192 26.39 0.55 -23.05
C GLY A 192 26.24 -0.22 -21.75
N SER A 193 25.41 -1.26 -21.72
CA SER A 193 25.21 -2.13 -20.56
C SER A 193 26.46 -2.92 -20.19
N ILE A 194 27.14 -3.51 -21.18
CA ILE A 194 28.42 -4.23 -20.97
C ILE A 194 29.48 -3.28 -20.41
N LEU A 195 29.66 -2.11 -21.02
CA LEU A 195 30.62 -1.11 -20.52
C LEU A 195 30.23 -0.61 -19.12
N SER A 196 28.94 -0.42 -18.85
CA SER A 196 28.47 -0.03 -17.53
C SER A 196 28.81 -1.09 -16.48
N ASN A 197 28.52 -2.36 -16.72
CA ASN A 197 28.78 -3.43 -15.75
C ASN A 197 30.28 -3.66 -15.53
N MET A 198 31.09 -3.61 -16.59
CA MET A 198 32.52 -3.92 -16.52
C MET A 198 33.41 -2.73 -16.12
N LEU A 199 33.06 -1.51 -16.49
CA LEU A 199 33.88 -0.33 -16.22
C LEU A 199 33.27 0.56 -15.15
N LEU A 200 31.99 0.95 -15.30
CA LEU A 200 31.37 1.91 -14.40
C LEU A 200 31.08 1.28 -13.03
N VAL A 201 30.33 0.17 -13.01
CA VAL A 201 29.95 -0.53 -11.77
C VAL A 201 31.18 -1.06 -11.06
N LEU A 202 32.09 -1.74 -11.78
CA LEU A 202 33.34 -2.23 -11.22
C LEU A 202 34.25 -1.09 -10.74
N GLY A 203 34.39 -0.02 -11.52
CA GLY A 203 35.19 1.14 -11.15
C GLY A 203 34.65 1.85 -9.92
N CYS A 204 33.32 2.03 -9.82
CA CYS A 204 32.67 2.54 -8.62
C CYS A 204 32.84 1.60 -7.42
N ALA A 205 32.79 0.28 -7.62
CA ALA A 205 33.01 -0.70 -6.55
C ALA A 205 34.44 -0.62 -6.00
N PHE A 206 35.46 -0.50 -6.86
CA PHE A 206 36.85 -0.30 -6.44
C PHE A 206 37.07 1.06 -5.79
N LEU A 207 36.48 2.13 -6.33
CA LEU A 207 36.61 3.47 -5.75
C LEU A 207 35.96 3.54 -4.37
N CYS A 208 34.71 3.10 -4.24
CA CYS A 208 33.99 3.08 -2.96
C CYS A 208 34.63 2.10 -1.97
N GLY A 209 35.00 0.90 -2.43
CA GLY A 209 35.69 -0.10 -1.63
C GLY A 209 37.04 0.40 -1.11
N GLY A 210 37.79 1.12 -1.95
CA GLY A 210 39.08 1.73 -1.60
C GLY A 210 38.94 2.93 -0.65
N ILE A 211 37.94 3.81 -0.85
CA ILE A 211 37.68 4.93 0.06
C ILE A 211 37.25 4.44 1.45
N VAL A 212 36.34 3.46 1.52
CA VAL A 212 35.81 2.94 2.80
C VAL A 212 36.86 2.12 3.56
N ASN A 213 37.71 1.36 2.86
CA ASN A 213 38.72 0.50 3.49
C ASN A 213 40.15 1.04 3.38
N HIS A 214 40.34 2.36 3.24
CA HIS A 214 41.67 2.95 3.04
C HIS A 214 42.68 2.64 4.17
N GLU A 215 42.20 2.31 5.37
CA GLU A 215 43.06 1.96 6.53
C GLU A 215 43.27 0.45 6.73
N LYS A 216 42.61 -0.42 5.97
CA LYS A 216 42.66 -1.88 6.16
C LYS A 216 43.36 -2.55 4.98
N GLU A 217 44.47 -3.24 5.23
CA GLU A 217 45.02 -4.19 4.26
C GLU A 217 44.00 -5.33 4.05
N GLN A 218 43.50 -5.46 2.82
CA GLN A 218 42.61 -6.56 2.45
C GLN A 218 43.46 -7.79 2.12
N VAL A 219 43.51 -8.75 3.04
CA VAL A 219 44.11 -10.07 2.79
C VAL A 219 43.06 -10.96 2.14
N PHE A 220 43.31 -11.35 0.89
CA PHE A 220 42.52 -12.35 0.19
C PHE A 220 43.07 -13.73 0.56
N ASN A 221 42.36 -14.48 1.41
CA ASN A 221 42.63 -15.90 1.64
C ASN A 221 42.05 -16.75 0.51
#